data_AF-A0A956UCT4-F1
#
_entry.id   AF-A0A956UCT4-F1
#
_cell.length_a   1.000
_cell.length_b   1.000
_cell.length_c   1.000
_cell.angle_alpha   90.00
_cell.angle_beta   90.00
_cell.angle_gamma   90.00
#
_symmetry.space_group_name_H-M   'P 1'
#
loop_
_entity.id
_entity.type
_entity.pdbx_description
1 polymer ?
#
loop_
_entity_poly.entity_id
_entity_poly.type
_entity_poly.pdbx_seq_one_letter_code
_entity_poly.pdbx_strand_id
1 'polypeptide(L)'
;MMTPTINMDRIAEALLDSSYRLFDGVLTNAAASDKLWAHRLETFERVTLLEFVTPSEIKAKPIDFDQSKLEDARYRRYLIRKLKAPRPSKWVRHKLPIHRDRLGDDKYRSDIAKVLAYKWVSLLQPFSDNYEMFLLLNAGVDELEYLLDETRLNLVSASWCSQALMRRLTHRLIDENETFKRVEQEIRRVGAEARKELNRSLEEISIHAMTTFAASSEEILADVNRRCDQAIAEIRARSEAAALRAQEALDRHGLDPNEDREATFRQAILQREAQMKAERKANWRKKPFWVRCIPYLTSAAASAALFFGMEVEGKTPYEWLLLFAA
;
A
#
# COMPACT_ATOMS: atom_id res chain seq x y z
N MET A 1 44.80 -36.03 -8.14
CA MET A 1 45.02 -34.59 -8.36
C MET A 1 45.07 -33.94 -6.99
N MET A 2 46.25 -33.49 -6.55
CA MET A 2 46.35 -32.67 -5.34
C MET A 2 45.79 -31.29 -5.68
N THR A 3 44.63 -30.95 -5.12
CA THR A 3 44.18 -29.56 -5.14
C THR A 3 45.24 -28.73 -4.42
N PRO A 4 45.80 -27.68 -5.03
CA PRO A 4 46.73 -26.82 -4.34
C PRO A 4 46.03 -26.26 -3.10
N THR A 5 46.59 -26.52 -1.92
CA THR A 5 46.15 -25.93 -0.67
C THR A 5 46.40 -24.44 -0.76
N ILE A 6 45.34 -23.71 -1.08
CA ILE A 6 45.36 -22.26 -1.14
C ILE A 6 45.62 -21.74 0.27
N ASN A 7 46.70 -20.98 0.42
CA ASN A 7 47.07 -20.37 1.69
C ASN A 7 46.12 -19.19 1.97
N MET A 8 45.14 -19.42 2.84
CA MET A 8 44.10 -18.45 3.18
C MET A 8 44.67 -17.19 3.86
N ASP A 9 45.80 -17.30 4.57
CA ASP A 9 46.43 -16.15 5.22
C ASP A 9 46.98 -15.14 4.20
N ARG A 10 47.58 -15.65 3.10
CA ARG A 10 48.04 -14.79 1.99
C ARG A 10 46.90 -14.11 1.26
N ILE A 11 45.75 -14.78 1.14
CA ILE A 11 44.56 -14.20 0.53
C ILE A 11 43.98 -13.10 1.43
N ALA A 12 43.93 -13.33 2.75
CA ALA A 12 43.49 -12.32 3.70
C ALA A 12 44.38 -11.07 3.66
N GLU A 13 45.70 -11.25 3.53
CA GLU A 13 46.65 -10.15 3.38
C GLU A 13 46.46 -9.38 2.07
N ALA A 14 46.29 -10.09 0.94
CA ALA A 14 45.99 -9.46 -0.35
C ALA A 14 44.64 -8.73 -0.33
N LEU A 15 43.63 -9.28 0.33
CA LEU A 15 42.31 -8.66 0.48
C LEU A 15 42.39 -7.41 1.36
N LEU A 16 43.22 -7.42 2.40
CA LEU A 16 43.46 -6.27 3.24
C LEU A 16 44.13 -5.13 2.46
N ASP A 17 45.17 -5.42 1.67
CA ASP A 17 45.83 -4.41 0.84
C ASP A 17 44.90 -3.85 -0.25
N SER A 18 44.11 -4.72 -0.90
CA SER A 18 43.09 -4.29 -1.86
C SER A 18 42.04 -3.40 -1.17
N SER A 19 41.48 -3.85 -0.04
CA SER A 19 40.47 -3.10 0.72
C SER A 19 40.99 -1.75 1.20
N TYR A 20 42.26 -1.66 1.60
CA TYR A 20 42.90 -0.39 1.96
C TYR A 20 42.81 0.62 0.82
N ARG A 21 43.21 0.23 -0.39
CA ARG A 21 43.16 1.11 -1.58
C ARG A 21 41.75 1.52 -1.91
N LEU A 22 40.79 0.59 -1.77
CA LEU A 22 39.38 0.88 -1.99
C LEU A 22 38.84 1.90 -0.98
N PHE A 23 39.10 1.73 0.31
CA PHE A 23 38.65 2.67 1.34
C PHE A 23 39.33 4.05 1.22
N ASP A 24 40.60 4.12 0.80
CA ASP A 24 41.25 5.40 0.49
C ASP A 24 40.53 6.13 -0.66
N GLY A 25 40.14 5.38 -1.70
CA GLY A 25 39.31 5.87 -2.80
C GLY A 25 37.93 6.35 -2.35
N VAL A 26 37.22 5.56 -1.54
CA VAL A 26 35.89 5.91 -0.98
C VAL A 26 35.98 7.18 -0.14
N LEU A 27 36.99 7.32 0.72
CA LEU A 27 37.18 8.52 1.55
C LEU A 27 37.47 9.75 0.70
N THR A 28 38.27 9.60 -0.35
CA THR A 28 38.58 10.68 -1.28
C THR A 28 37.34 11.14 -2.06
N ASN A 29 36.56 10.19 -2.58
CA ASN A 29 35.28 10.46 -3.26
C ASN A 29 34.28 11.16 -2.32
N ALA A 30 34.15 10.65 -1.08
CA ALA A 30 33.22 11.18 -0.10
C ALA A 30 33.59 12.60 0.35
N ALA A 31 34.88 12.93 0.41
CA ALA A 31 35.35 14.26 0.82
C ALA A 31 34.89 15.38 -0.14
N ALA A 32 34.60 15.05 -1.40
CA ALA A 32 34.22 16.00 -2.43
C ALA A 32 32.86 16.70 -2.18
N SER A 33 31.96 16.09 -1.38
CA SER A 33 30.62 16.64 -1.12
C SER A 33 30.16 16.38 0.31
N ASP A 34 29.60 17.41 0.95
CA ASP A 34 29.07 17.35 2.31
C ASP A 34 27.98 16.28 2.45
N LYS A 35 27.13 16.14 1.44
CA LYS A 35 26.06 15.15 1.42
C LYS A 35 26.60 13.74 1.31
N LEU A 36 27.56 13.52 0.41
CA LEU A 36 28.20 12.21 0.25
C LEU A 36 28.98 11.83 1.51
N TRP A 37 29.68 12.79 2.12
CA TRP A 37 30.38 12.59 3.38
C TRP A 37 29.45 12.13 4.51
N ALA A 38 28.35 12.86 4.73
CA ALA A 38 27.38 12.52 5.76
C ALA A 38 26.77 11.13 5.53
N HIS A 39 26.38 10.83 4.29
CA HIS A 39 25.87 9.52 3.88
C HIS A 39 26.88 8.39 4.12
N ARG A 40 28.16 8.62 3.80
CA ARG A 40 29.22 7.62 3.98
C ARG A 40 29.51 7.36 5.46
N LEU A 41 29.50 8.39 6.31
CA LEU A 41 29.59 8.21 7.76
C LEU A 41 28.43 7.36 8.30
N GLU A 42 27.19 7.66 7.89
CA GLU A 42 26.02 6.87 8.27
C GLU A 42 26.17 5.42 7.82
N THR A 43 26.70 5.19 6.63
CA THR A 43 26.90 3.86 6.07
C THR A 43 27.98 3.08 6.84
N PHE A 44 29.10 3.73 7.18
CA PHE A 44 30.16 3.12 8.00
C PHE A 44 29.65 2.77 9.40
N GLU A 45 28.80 3.62 9.99
CA GLU A 45 28.14 3.35 11.27
C GLU A 45 27.18 2.16 11.16
N ARG A 46 26.36 2.13 10.11
CA ARG A 46 25.41 1.06 9.84
C ARG A 46 26.09 -0.30 9.67
N VAL A 47 27.29 -0.32 9.10
CA VAL A 47 28.08 -1.56 8.93
C VAL A 47 28.96 -1.86 10.15
N THR A 48 28.90 -1.05 11.20
CA THR A 48 29.73 -1.16 12.42
C THR A 48 31.24 -1.04 12.16
N LEU A 49 31.63 -0.38 11.06
CA LEU A 49 33.02 -0.12 10.72
C LEU A 49 33.71 0.87 11.66
N LEU A 50 32.91 1.77 12.26
CA LEU A 50 33.42 2.76 13.21
C LEU A 50 33.37 2.28 14.67
N GLU A 51 32.78 1.11 14.94
CA GLU A 51 32.58 0.61 16.29
C GLU A 51 33.67 -0.40 16.71
N PHE A 52 34.38 -0.07 17.79
CA PHE A 52 35.42 -0.88 18.40
C PHE A 52 34.99 -1.31 19.79
N VAL A 53 35.26 -2.58 20.10
CA VAL A 53 34.88 -3.18 21.38
C VAL A 53 36.15 -3.44 22.17
N THR A 54 36.25 -2.84 23.35
CA THR A 54 37.37 -3.02 24.27
C THR A 54 36.87 -3.64 25.58
N PRO A 55 37.70 -4.43 26.29
CA PRO A 55 37.34 -4.92 27.61
C PRO A 55 37.16 -3.72 28.55
N SER A 56 36.02 -3.69 29.26
CA SER A 56 35.75 -2.68 30.26
C SER A 56 36.78 -2.79 31.40
N GLU A 57 37.41 -1.67 31.73
CA GLU A 57 38.24 -1.56 32.94
C GLU A 57 37.39 -1.77 34.21
N ILE A 58 36.12 -1.41 34.15
CA ILE A 58 35.16 -1.57 35.24
C ILE A 58 34.56 -2.98 35.16
N LYS A 59 35.07 -3.88 36.00
CA LYS A 59 34.49 -5.22 36.17
C LYS A 59 33.24 -5.16 37.04
N ALA A 60 32.16 -5.77 36.58
CA ALA A 60 30.96 -5.93 37.40
C ALA A 60 31.29 -6.77 38.65
N LYS A 61 30.87 -6.30 39.84
CA LYS A 61 31.02 -7.09 41.07
C LYS A 61 30.31 -8.43 40.93
N PRO A 62 30.95 -9.57 41.25
CA PRO A 62 30.29 -10.87 41.20
C PRO A 62 29.06 -10.88 42.11
N ILE A 63 28.03 -11.64 41.72
CA ILE A 63 26.85 -11.85 42.56
C ILE A 63 27.03 -13.19 43.24
N ASP A 64 27.26 -13.15 44.55
CA ASP A 64 27.25 -14.36 45.36
C ASP A 64 25.80 -14.84 45.49
N PHE A 65 25.54 -16.04 44.98
CA PHE A 65 24.24 -16.71 45.08
C PHE A 65 24.32 -17.86 46.07
N ASP A 66 23.32 -17.96 46.94
CA ASP A 66 23.17 -19.04 47.91
C ASP A 66 22.01 -19.91 47.46
N GLN A 67 22.33 -21.09 46.94
CA GLN A 67 21.37 -22.00 46.33
C GLN A 67 20.33 -22.50 47.36
N SER A 68 20.71 -22.56 48.65
CA SER A 68 19.83 -23.01 49.73
C SER A 68 18.67 -22.04 50.03
N LYS A 69 18.80 -20.76 49.64
CA LYS A 69 17.83 -19.70 49.94
C LYS A 69 16.90 -19.36 48.77
N LEU A 70 16.99 -20.08 47.65
CA LEU A 70 16.19 -19.82 46.45
C LEU A 70 14.69 -20.04 46.67
N GLU A 71 14.30 -20.91 47.60
CA GLU A 71 12.88 -21.11 47.94
C GLU A 71 12.27 -19.91 48.68
N ASP A 72 13.08 -19.12 49.40
CA ASP A 72 12.60 -17.92 50.10
C ASP A 72 12.22 -16.81 49.09
N ALA A 73 10.95 -16.41 49.15
CA ALA A 73 10.40 -15.34 48.32
C ALA A 73 11.11 -13.98 48.56
N ARG A 74 11.60 -13.71 49.78
CA ARG A 74 12.32 -12.48 50.10
C ARG A 74 13.70 -12.47 49.45
N TYR A 75 14.42 -13.59 49.53
CA TYR A 75 15.72 -13.76 48.89
C TYR A 75 15.62 -13.65 47.35
N ARG A 76 14.62 -14.29 46.74
CA ARG A 76 14.35 -14.14 45.29
C ARG A 76 14.12 -12.69 44.87
N ARG A 77 13.30 -11.93 45.60
CA ARG A 77 13.06 -10.50 45.32
C ARG A 77 14.31 -9.64 45.49
N TYR A 78 15.20 -9.98 46.43
CA TYR A 78 16.51 -9.34 46.57
C TYR A 78 17.42 -9.65 45.39
N LEU A 79 17.55 -10.93 45.01
CA LEU A 79 18.39 -11.39 43.90
C LEU A 79 17.95 -10.75 42.57
N ILE A 80 16.65 -10.71 42.30
CA ILE A 80 16.08 -10.06 41.10
C ILE A 80 16.46 -8.57 41.08
N ARG A 81 16.37 -7.85 42.21
CA ARG A 81 16.80 -6.44 42.27
C ARG A 81 18.28 -6.27 41.99
N LYS A 82 19.14 -7.20 42.44
CA LYS A 82 20.59 -7.18 42.18
C LYS A 82 20.96 -7.55 40.74
N LEU A 83 20.19 -8.43 40.12
CA LEU A 83 20.35 -8.83 38.71
C LEU A 83 19.84 -7.76 37.75
N LYS A 84 18.77 -7.05 38.10
CA LYS A 84 18.20 -5.94 37.29
C LYS A 84 18.93 -4.61 37.44
N ALA A 85 19.80 -4.46 38.44
CA ALA A 85 20.55 -3.23 38.63
C ALA A 85 21.45 -2.95 37.41
N PRO A 86 21.60 -1.69 36.96
CA PRO A 86 22.48 -1.36 35.85
C PRO A 86 23.90 -1.78 36.20
N ARG A 87 24.48 -2.63 35.36
CA ARG A 87 25.82 -3.18 35.55
C ARG A 87 26.72 -2.72 34.44
N PRO A 88 27.98 -2.36 34.74
CA PRO A 88 28.96 -2.11 33.70
C PRO A 88 29.08 -3.37 32.84
N SER A 89 28.93 -3.19 31.53
CA SER A 89 29.11 -4.26 30.56
C SER A 89 30.55 -4.78 30.65
N LYS A 90 30.76 -6.07 30.33
CA LYS A 90 32.11 -6.63 30.15
C LYS A 90 32.89 -5.88 29.07
N TRP A 91 32.18 -5.26 28.13
CA TRP A 91 32.72 -4.63 26.94
C TRP A 91 32.25 -3.18 26.83
N VAL A 92 33.17 -2.27 26.54
CA VAL A 92 32.91 -0.87 26.20
C VAL A 92 32.95 -0.73 24.69
N ARG A 93 31.99 0.00 24.13
CA ARG A 93 31.95 0.34 22.72
C ARG A 93 32.53 1.74 22.53
N HIS A 94 33.58 1.84 21.74
CA HIS A 94 34.17 3.09 21.30
C HIS A 94 33.80 3.33 19.85
N LYS A 95 33.49 4.59 19.52
CA LYS A 95 33.23 5.02 18.16
C LYS A 95 34.43 5.80 17.66
N LEU A 96 34.97 5.43 16.50
CA LEU A 96 36.06 6.14 15.85
C LEU A 96 35.51 7.41 15.16
N PRO A 97 35.87 8.62 15.62
CA PRO A 97 35.50 9.83 14.92
C PRO A 97 36.38 10.01 13.67
N ILE A 98 35.75 10.26 12.52
CA ILE A 98 36.44 10.61 11.28
C ILE A 98 36.19 12.07 10.96
N HIS A 99 37.28 12.83 10.83
CA HIS A 99 37.27 14.27 10.64
C HIS A 99 37.53 14.60 9.16
N ARG A 100 36.52 15.18 8.49
CA ARG A 100 36.61 15.50 7.05
C ARG A 100 37.70 16.51 6.73
N ASP A 101 37.82 17.53 7.56
CA ASP A 101 38.81 18.62 7.47
C ASP A 101 40.26 18.10 7.49
N ARG A 102 40.49 16.92 8.09
CA ARG A 102 41.80 16.29 8.20
C ARG A 102 42.10 15.30 7.08
N LEU A 103 41.16 15.01 6.18
CA LEU A 103 41.39 14.08 5.07
C LEU A 103 42.36 14.59 3.99
N GLY A 104 42.65 15.90 4.00
CA GLY A 104 43.71 16.48 3.18
C GLY A 104 45.12 16.07 3.63
N ASP A 105 45.27 15.57 4.87
CA ASP A 105 46.51 14.93 5.34
C ASP A 105 46.53 13.46 4.89
N ASP A 106 47.44 13.15 3.97
CA ASP A 106 47.61 11.80 3.42
C ASP A 106 47.88 10.76 4.49
N LYS A 107 48.59 11.11 5.57
CA LYS A 107 48.88 10.18 6.65
C LYS A 107 47.61 9.84 7.43
N TYR A 108 46.83 10.86 7.80
CA TYR A 108 45.56 10.67 8.49
C TYR A 108 44.59 9.85 7.64
N ARG A 109 44.45 10.18 6.35
CA ARG A 109 43.58 9.44 5.43
C ARG A 109 44.01 7.97 5.28
N SER A 110 45.31 7.72 5.07
CA SER A 110 45.86 6.36 4.96
C SER A 110 45.64 5.54 6.23
N ASP A 111 45.83 6.14 7.41
CA ASP A 111 45.64 5.45 8.69
C ASP A 111 44.16 5.09 8.92
N ILE A 112 43.22 5.98 8.60
CA ILE A 112 41.78 5.68 8.67
C ILE A 112 41.40 4.60 7.65
N ALA A 113 41.89 4.68 6.41
CA ALA A 113 41.61 3.68 5.39
C ALA A 113 42.10 2.27 5.81
N LYS A 114 43.27 2.16 6.43
CA LYS A 114 43.79 0.89 6.98
C LYS A 114 42.89 0.34 8.08
N VAL A 115 42.42 1.19 8.99
CA VAL A 115 41.53 0.78 10.09
C VAL A 115 40.19 0.28 9.55
N LEU A 116 39.60 0.99 8.58
CA LEU A 116 38.36 0.58 7.92
C LEU A 116 38.54 -0.74 7.15
N ALA A 117 39.63 -0.88 6.41
CA ALA A 117 39.97 -2.10 5.68
C ALA A 117 40.15 -3.29 6.62
N TYR A 118 40.89 -3.12 7.71
CA TYR A 118 41.08 -4.17 8.72
C TYR A 118 39.74 -4.62 9.32
N LYS A 119 38.89 -3.66 9.68
CA LYS A 119 37.57 -3.95 10.25
C LYS A 119 36.66 -4.64 9.23
N TRP A 120 36.65 -4.18 7.99
CA TRP A 120 35.91 -4.79 6.89
C TRP A 120 36.33 -6.24 6.64
N VAL A 121 37.62 -6.51 6.49
CA VAL A 121 38.15 -7.87 6.32
C VAL A 121 37.79 -8.75 7.51
N SER A 122 37.84 -8.22 8.74
CA SER A 122 37.43 -8.95 9.95
C SER A 122 35.94 -9.32 9.95
N LEU A 123 35.07 -8.48 9.38
CA LEU A 123 33.64 -8.77 9.23
C LEU A 123 33.38 -9.85 8.17
N LEU A 124 34.24 -9.94 7.15
CA LEU A 124 34.09 -10.93 6.07
C LEU A 124 34.57 -12.34 6.48
N GLN A 125 35.30 -12.48 7.58
CA GLN A 125 35.76 -13.76 8.10
C GLN A 125 34.64 -14.56 8.80
N PRO A 126 34.64 -15.90 8.74
CA PRO A 126 35.60 -16.76 8.04
C PRO A 126 35.30 -16.89 6.54
N PHE A 127 36.35 -17.09 5.73
CA PHE A 127 36.23 -17.28 4.30
C PHE A 127 35.93 -18.75 4.00
N SER A 128 34.78 -19.05 3.39
CA SER A 128 34.35 -20.43 3.10
C SER A 128 34.71 -20.91 1.69
N ASP A 129 34.86 -20.02 0.70
CA ASP A 129 35.06 -20.39 -0.72
C ASP A 129 36.04 -19.47 -1.48
N ASN A 130 36.86 -20.04 -2.38
CA ASN A 130 37.85 -19.29 -3.17
C ASN A 130 37.22 -18.31 -4.18
N TYR A 131 36.03 -18.60 -4.71
CA TYR A 131 35.36 -17.75 -5.69
C TYR A 131 34.85 -16.43 -5.08
N GLU A 132 34.47 -16.45 -3.80
CA GLU A 132 34.03 -15.26 -3.08
C GLU A 132 35.18 -14.25 -2.96
N MET A 133 36.39 -14.77 -2.70
CA MET A 133 37.60 -13.97 -2.56
C MET A 133 38.04 -13.36 -3.89
N PHE A 134 37.92 -14.10 -5.00
CA PHE A 134 38.27 -13.58 -6.32
C PHE A 134 37.44 -12.34 -6.68
N LEU A 135 36.13 -12.37 -6.48
CA LEU A 135 35.25 -11.24 -6.80
C LEU A 135 35.53 -10.03 -5.90
N LEU A 136 35.79 -10.26 -4.62
CA LEU A 136 36.12 -9.20 -3.67
C LEU A 136 37.49 -8.57 -3.96
N LEU A 137 38.48 -9.35 -4.38
CA LEU A 137 39.81 -8.85 -4.75
C LEU A 137 39.77 -7.98 -6.01
N ASN A 138 38.85 -8.26 -6.94
CA ASN A 138 38.67 -7.51 -8.18
C ASN A 138 37.58 -6.42 -8.08
N ALA A 139 37.02 -6.18 -6.89
CA ALA A 139 36.08 -5.09 -6.67
C ALA A 139 36.79 -3.74 -6.84
N GLY A 140 36.15 -2.80 -7.53
CA GLY A 140 36.57 -1.40 -7.58
C GLY A 140 35.94 -0.57 -6.47
N VAL A 141 36.23 0.73 -6.49
CA VAL A 141 35.72 1.69 -5.48
C VAL A 141 34.19 1.75 -5.57
N ASP A 142 33.65 1.82 -6.78
CA ASP A 142 32.20 1.86 -7.01
C ASP A 142 31.50 0.60 -6.52
N GLU A 143 32.13 -0.57 -6.67
CA GLU A 143 31.66 -1.84 -6.13
C GLU A 143 31.60 -1.82 -4.61
N LEU A 144 32.65 -1.34 -3.95
CA LEU A 144 32.66 -1.21 -2.49
C LEU A 144 31.59 -0.22 -2.02
N GLU A 145 31.44 0.92 -2.69
CA GLU A 145 30.40 1.89 -2.37
C GLU A 145 28.99 1.29 -2.46
N TYR A 146 28.71 0.54 -3.52
CA TYR A 146 27.44 -0.17 -3.67
C TYR A 146 27.23 -1.23 -2.58
N LEU A 147 28.26 -2.00 -2.22
CA LEU A 147 28.14 -2.96 -1.14
C LEU A 147 27.81 -2.26 0.17
N LEU A 148 28.52 -1.18 0.50
CA LEU A 148 28.24 -0.38 1.68
C LEU A 148 26.79 0.15 1.66
N ASP A 149 26.31 0.63 0.51
CA ASP A 149 24.94 1.15 0.36
C ASP A 149 23.85 0.08 0.47
N GLU A 150 24.08 -1.10 -0.08
CA GLU A 150 23.12 -2.21 -0.12
C GLU A 150 23.11 -3.01 1.21
N THR A 151 24.19 -2.97 1.99
CA THR A 151 24.30 -3.71 3.24
C THR A 151 23.28 -3.25 4.28
N ARG A 152 22.48 -4.20 4.75
CA ARG A 152 21.66 -4.05 5.97
C ARG A 152 22.47 -4.51 7.19
N LEU A 153 22.17 -3.92 8.34
CA LEU A 153 22.73 -4.28 9.64
C LEU A 153 22.77 -5.82 9.80
N ASN A 154 23.95 -6.38 10.08
CA ASN A 154 24.21 -7.80 10.37
C ASN A 154 24.29 -8.81 9.21
N LEU A 155 24.28 -8.37 7.94
CA LEU A 155 24.38 -9.30 6.79
C LEU A 155 25.73 -9.30 6.07
N VAL A 156 26.70 -8.53 6.56
CA VAL A 156 28.01 -8.44 5.90
C VAL A 156 28.77 -9.75 6.10
N SER A 157 28.90 -10.51 5.01
CA SER A 157 29.69 -11.72 4.91
C SER A 157 30.32 -11.80 3.52
N ALA A 158 31.41 -12.56 3.38
CA ALA A 158 32.06 -12.76 2.08
C ALA A 158 31.09 -13.30 1.02
N SER A 159 30.23 -14.24 1.40
CA SER A 159 29.22 -14.83 0.51
C SER A 159 28.15 -13.85 0.07
N TRP A 160 27.65 -13.02 1.00
CA TRP A 160 26.66 -12.02 0.64
C TRP A 160 27.25 -10.97 -0.31
N CYS A 161 28.47 -10.48 0.00
CA CYS A 161 29.13 -9.50 -0.84
C CYS A 161 29.42 -10.06 -2.25
N SER A 162 29.91 -11.29 -2.36
CA SER A 162 30.18 -11.92 -3.65
C SER A 162 28.90 -12.09 -4.49
N GLN A 163 27.80 -12.50 -3.87
CA GLN A 163 26.49 -12.61 -4.55
C GLN A 163 25.97 -11.25 -5.00
N ALA A 164 26.09 -10.21 -4.16
CA ALA A 164 25.68 -8.86 -4.50
C ALA A 164 26.51 -8.29 -5.67
N LEU A 165 27.82 -8.52 -5.68
CA LEU A 165 28.70 -8.16 -6.79
C LEU A 165 28.36 -8.91 -8.07
N MET A 166 28.10 -10.22 -7.99
CA MET A 166 27.68 -11.02 -9.15
C MET A 166 26.37 -10.53 -9.74
N ARG A 167 25.38 -10.20 -8.91
CA ARG A 167 24.12 -9.62 -9.39
C ARG A 167 24.38 -8.30 -10.11
N ARG A 168 25.16 -7.40 -9.50
CA ARG A 168 25.48 -6.11 -10.13
C ARG A 168 26.26 -6.26 -11.43
N LEU A 169 27.20 -7.21 -11.49
CA LEU A 169 27.95 -7.52 -12.70
C LEU A 169 27.04 -8.07 -13.80
N THR A 170 26.12 -8.99 -13.47
CA THR A 170 25.12 -9.50 -14.42
C THR A 170 24.20 -8.38 -14.92
N HIS A 171 23.72 -7.50 -14.03
CA HIS A 171 22.90 -6.35 -14.43
C HIS A 171 23.67 -5.42 -15.38
N ARG A 172 24.92 -5.06 -15.05
CA ARG A 172 25.77 -4.27 -15.95
C ARG A 172 26.00 -4.96 -17.28
N LEU A 173 26.29 -6.25 -17.30
CA LEU A 173 26.47 -6.99 -18.54
C LEU A 173 25.20 -7.01 -19.39
N ILE A 174 24.01 -7.07 -18.79
CA ILE A 174 22.74 -6.99 -19.54
C ILE A 174 22.52 -5.55 -20.04
N ASP A 175 22.69 -4.56 -19.18
CA ASP A 175 22.44 -3.16 -19.49
C ASP A 175 23.45 -2.59 -20.49
N GLU A 176 24.71 -3.04 -20.47
CA GLU A 176 25.77 -2.60 -21.37
C GLU A 176 25.79 -3.39 -22.68
N ASN A 177 25.08 -4.52 -22.76
CA ASN A 177 25.02 -5.33 -23.97
C ASN A 177 24.24 -4.62 -25.09
N GLU A 178 24.97 -4.19 -26.12
CA GLU A 178 24.37 -3.51 -27.28
C GLU A 178 23.33 -4.36 -27.98
N THR A 179 23.53 -5.67 -28.09
CA THR A 179 22.58 -6.59 -28.73
C THR A 179 21.27 -6.63 -27.93
N PHE A 180 21.34 -6.71 -26.61
CA PHE A 180 20.16 -6.65 -25.75
C PHE A 180 19.42 -5.32 -25.90
N LYS A 181 20.14 -4.19 -25.87
CA LYS A 181 19.58 -2.85 -26.11
C LYS A 181 18.89 -2.74 -27.48
N ARG A 182 19.50 -3.28 -28.54
CA ARG A 182 18.91 -3.27 -29.89
C ARG A 182 17.63 -4.09 -29.95
N VAL A 183 17.63 -5.29 -29.39
CA VAL A 183 16.43 -6.16 -29.31
C VAL A 183 15.34 -5.49 -28.49
N GLU A 184 15.67 -4.88 -27.35
CA GLU A 184 14.71 -4.15 -26.54
C GLU A 184 14.07 -2.98 -27.31
N GLN A 185 14.89 -2.21 -28.04
CA GLN A 185 14.41 -1.12 -28.89
C GLN A 185 13.52 -1.63 -30.03
N GLU A 186 13.86 -2.75 -30.65
CA GLU A 186 13.07 -3.37 -31.71
C GLU A 186 11.71 -3.85 -31.17
N ILE A 187 11.69 -4.54 -30.02
CA ILE A 187 10.45 -4.95 -29.35
C ILE A 187 9.58 -3.74 -29.01
N ARG A 188 10.17 -2.65 -28.49
CA ARG A 188 9.44 -1.42 -28.20
C ARG A 188 8.84 -0.80 -29.47
N ARG A 189 9.58 -0.80 -30.58
CA ARG A 189 9.09 -0.30 -31.88
C ARG A 189 7.94 -1.14 -32.41
N VAL A 190 8.13 -2.45 -32.51
CA VAL A 190 7.09 -3.40 -32.99
C VAL A 190 5.86 -3.34 -32.10
N GLY A 191 6.04 -3.28 -30.78
CA GLY A 191 4.94 -3.12 -29.83
C GLY A 191 4.23 -1.76 -29.90
N ALA A 192 4.89 -0.70 -30.37
CA ALA A 192 4.24 0.59 -30.62
C ALA A 192 3.44 0.57 -31.92
N GLU A 193 3.96 -0.07 -32.97
CA GLU A 193 3.25 -0.28 -34.24
C GLU A 193 1.99 -1.14 -34.04
N ALA A 194 2.11 -2.27 -33.34
CA ALA A 194 0.98 -3.13 -33.01
C ALA A 194 -0.10 -2.41 -32.19
N ARG A 195 0.30 -1.55 -31.24
CA ARG A 195 -0.64 -0.71 -30.47
C ARG A 195 -1.36 0.33 -31.33
N LYS A 196 -0.65 0.95 -32.29
CA LYS A 196 -1.29 1.88 -33.24
C LYS A 196 -2.33 1.17 -34.11
N GLU A 197 -2.01 -0.02 -34.59
CA GLU A 197 -2.93 -0.82 -35.42
C GLU A 197 -4.16 -1.28 -34.62
N LEU A 198 -3.95 -1.72 -33.38
CA LEU A 198 -5.04 -2.07 -32.48
C LEU A 198 -5.94 -0.86 -32.20
N ASN A 199 -5.36 0.31 -31.92
CA ASN A 199 -6.14 1.52 -31.68
C ASN A 199 -6.95 1.95 -32.90
N ARG A 200 -6.38 1.83 -34.11
CA ARG A 200 -7.10 2.12 -35.35
C ARG A 200 -8.29 1.18 -35.55
N SER A 201 -8.10 -0.12 -35.36
CA SER A 201 -9.21 -1.08 -35.50
C SER A 201 -10.30 -0.87 -34.43
N LEU A 202 -9.92 -0.51 -33.20
CA LEU A 202 -10.87 -0.14 -32.16
C LEU A 202 -11.66 1.13 -32.50
N GLU A 203 -11.02 2.12 -33.12
CA GLU A 203 -11.68 3.35 -33.56
C GLU A 203 -12.72 3.05 -34.65
N GLU A 204 -12.39 2.22 -35.63
CA GLU A 204 -13.33 1.77 -36.68
C GLU A 204 -14.53 1.03 -36.08
N ILE A 205 -14.30 0.10 -35.16
CA ILE A 205 -15.37 -0.62 -34.45
C ILE A 205 -16.23 0.35 -33.64
N SER A 206 -15.61 1.29 -32.93
CA SER A 206 -16.32 2.29 -32.13
C SER A 206 -17.22 3.17 -33.00
N ILE A 207 -16.71 3.67 -34.13
CA ILE A 207 -17.49 4.47 -35.07
C ILE A 207 -18.67 3.65 -35.61
N HIS A 208 -18.42 2.41 -36.05
CA HIS A 208 -19.48 1.54 -36.55
C HIS A 208 -20.56 1.25 -35.48
N ALA A 209 -20.16 0.96 -34.24
CA ALA A 209 -21.08 0.75 -33.13
C ALA A 209 -21.89 2.01 -32.81
N MET A 210 -21.26 3.19 -32.78
CA MET A 210 -21.95 4.46 -32.53
C MET A 210 -22.95 4.81 -33.63
N THR A 211 -22.59 4.61 -34.90
CA THR A 211 -23.52 4.85 -36.02
C THR A 211 -24.72 3.88 -35.99
N THR A 212 -24.49 2.61 -35.69
CA THR A 212 -25.55 1.60 -35.57
C THR A 212 -26.48 1.92 -34.40
N PHE A 213 -25.92 2.32 -33.26
CA PHE A 213 -26.68 2.74 -32.09
C PHE A 213 -27.52 4.00 -32.38
N ALA A 214 -26.94 5.00 -33.05
CA ALA A 214 -27.66 6.22 -33.43
C ALA A 214 -28.84 5.90 -34.36
N ALA A 215 -28.65 5.07 -35.38
CA ALA A 215 -29.71 4.65 -36.29
C ALA A 215 -30.84 3.90 -35.55
N SER A 216 -30.49 2.97 -34.67
CA SER A 216 -31.48 2.26 -33.85
C SER A 216 -32.23 3.20 -32.91
N SER A 217 -31.54 4.17 -32.31
CA SER A 217 -32.16 5.18 -31.45
C SER A 217 -33.13 6.06 -32.21
N GLU A 218 -32.82 6.48 -33.43
CA GLU A 218 -33.73 7.26 -34.28
C GLU A 218 -35.00 6.46 -34.63
N GLU A 219 -34.85 5.17 -34.97
CA GLU A 219 -35.99 4.29 -35.25
C GLU A 219 -36.90 4.13 -34.04
N ILE A 220 -36.33 3.93 -32.85
CA ILE A 220 -37.09 3.84 -31.60
C ILE A 220 -37.81 5.16 -31.31
N LEU A 221 -37.13 6.30 -31.46
CA LEU A 221 -37.74 7.62 -31.25
C LEU A 221 -38.89 7.88 -32.23
N ALA A 222 -38.73 7.49 -33.49
CA ALA A 222 -39.78 7.62 -34.50
C ALA A 222 -41.01 6.77 -34.14
N ASP A 223 -40.83 5.51 -33.70
CA ASP A 223 -41.92 4.65 -33.26
C ASP A 223 -42.60 5.17 -31.98
N VAL A 224 -41.82 5.66 -31.01
CA VAL A 224 -42.37 6.28 -29.80
C VAL A 224 -43.20 7.52 -30.14
N ASN A 225 -42.69 8.41 -30.99
CA ASN A 225 -43.43 9.60 -31.42
C ASN A 225 -44.75 9.20 -32.11
N ARG A 226 -44.71 8.21 -33.01
CA ARG A 226 -45.91 7.70 -33.68
C ARG A 226 -46.95 7.16 -32.69
N ARG A 227 -46.52 6.40 -31.68
CA ARG A 227 -47.41 5.88 -30.62
C ARG A 227 -47.96 7.00 -29.74
N CYS A 228 -47.15 8.01 -29.42
CA CYS A 228 -47.59 9.18 -28.68
C CYS A 228 -48.65 9.98 -29.48
N ASP A 229 -48.43 10.20 -30.76
CA ASP A 229 -49.39 10.90 -31.63
C ASP A 229 -50.71 10.13 -31.76
N GLN A 230 -50.64 8.80 -31.90
CA GLN A 230 -51.82 7.92 -31.88
C GLN A 230 -52.58 8.02 -30.55
N ALA A 231 -51.87 7.96 -29.42
CA ALA A 231 -52.50 8.09 -28.10
C ALA A 231 -53.14 9.48 -27.91
N ILE A 232 -52.50 10.56 -28.38
CA ILE A 232 -53.05 11.91 -28.34
C ILE A 232 -54.32 11.99 -29.21
N ALA A 233 -54.30 11.41 -30.41
CA ALA A 233 -55.47 11.35 -31.29
C ALA A 233 -56.63 10.57 -30.66
N GLU A 234 -56.36 9.43 -30.02
CA GLU A 234 -57.37 8.66 -29.29
C GLU A 234 -57.96 9.44 -28.12
N ILE A 235 -57.13 10.16 -27.35
CA ILE A 235 -57.59 11.00 -26.25
C ILE A 235 -58.49 12.11 -26.78
N ARG A 236 -58.11 12.77 -27.89
CA ARG A 236 -58.93 13.80 -28.53
C ARG A 236 -60.27 13.25 -29.01
N ALA A 237 -60.26 12.13 -29.74
CA ALA A 237 -61.50 11.48 -30.20
C ALA A 237 -62.41 11.06 -29.04
N ARG A 238 -61.85 10.54 -27.94
CA ARG A 238 -62.63 10.23 -26.72
C ARG A 238 -63.18 11.48 -26.06
N SER A 239 -62.42 12.58 -26.03
CA SER A 239 -62.87 13.85 -25.45
C SER A 239 -64.00 14.48 -26.27
N GLU A 240 -63.91 14.44 -27.60
CA GLU A 240 -64.94 14.92 -28.52
C GLU A 240 -66.20 14.06 -28.42
N ALA A 241 -66.06 12.73 -28.40
CA ALA A 241 -67.19 11.82 -28.20
C ALA A 241 -67.84 11.98 -26.82
N ALA A 242 -67.05 12.26 -25.77
CA ALA A 242 -67.56 12.56 -24.44
C ALA A 242 -68.29 13.91 -24.40
N ALA A 243 -67.77 14.93 -25.09
CA ALA A 243 -68.43 16.23 -25.23
C ALA A 243 -69.76 16.10 -25.98
N LEU A 244 -69.79 15.33 -27.08
CA LEU A 244 -71.01 15.03 -27.83
C LEU A 244 -72.04 14.27 -26.98
N ARG A 245 -71.63 13.25 -26.24
CA ARG A 245 -72.54 12.53 -25.32
C ARG A 245 -73.02 13.40 -24.16
N ALA A 246 -72.18 14.32 -23.66
CA ALA A 246 -72.58 15.28 -22.64
C ALA A 246 -73.60 16.29 -23.20
N GLN A 247 -73.41 16.74 -24.44
CA GLN A 247 -74.35 17.59 -25.17
C GLN A 247 -75.69 16.86 -25.39
N GLU A 248 -75.66 15.63 -25.91
CA GLU A 248 -76.86 14.81 -26.10
C GLU A 248 -77.59 14.48 -24.79
N ALA A 249 -76.86 14.31 -23.68
CA ALA A 249 -77.46 14.08 -22.38
C ALA A 249 -78.13 15.36 -21.83
N LEU A 250 -77.53 16.53 -22.06
CA LEU A 250 -78.15 17.82 -21.73
C LEU A 250 -79.43 18.04 -22.56
N ASP A 251 -79.40 17.70 -23.84
CA ASP A 251 -80.55 17.87 -24.75
C ASP A 251 -81.69 16.87 -24.45
N ARG A 252 -81.40 15.62 -24.06
CA ARG A 252 -82.43 14.60 -23.73
C ARG A 252 -83.07 14.79 -22.36
N HIS A 253 -82.37 15.37 -21.39
CA HIS A 253 -82.89 15.53 -20.04
C HIS A 253 -83.56 16.87 -19.77
N GLY A 254 -83.60 17.79 -20.75
CA GLY A 254 -84.25 19.09 -20.58
C GLY A 254 -83.74 19.85 -19.35
N LEU A 255 -82.44 19.72 -19.06
CA LEU A 255 -81.82 20.35 -17.90
C LEU A 255 -81.36 21.76 -18.29
N ASP A 256 -81.95 22.75 -17.63
CA ASP A 256 -81.59 24.17 -17.75
C ASP A 256 -80.10 24.36 -17.40
N PRO A 257 -79.29 25.13 -18.16
CA PRO A 257 -77.84 25.21 -17.96
C PRO A 257 -77.39 25.83 -16.62
N ASN A 258 -78.33 26.29 -15.79
CA ASN A 258 -78.09 27.04 -14.56
C ASN A 258 -78.45 26.31 -13.25
N GLU A 259 -78.80 25.02 -13.26
CA GLU A 259 -78.83 24.25 -12.01
C GLU A 259 -77.41 23.80 -11.62
N ASP A 260 -77.02 24.17 -10.39
CA ASP A 260 -75.67 24.13 -9.80
C ASP A 260 -74.84 22.88 -10.17
N ARG A 261 -74.04 23.02 -11.24
CA ARG A 261 -73.08 22.00 -11.70
C ARG A 261 -72.04 21.65 -10.63
N GLU A 262 -71.76 22.57 -9.70
CA GLU A 262 -70.84 22.29 -8.60
C GLU A 262 -71.42 21.33 -7.56
N ALA A 263 -72.73 21.36 -7.29
CA ALA A 263 -73.34 20.54 -6.26
C ALA A 263 -73.40 19.07 -6.68
N THR A 264 -73.76 18.81 -7.94
CA THR A 264 -73.79 17.46 -8.54
C THR A 264 -72.38 16.89 -8.72
N PHE A 265 -71.41 17.72 -9.12
CA PHE A 265 -70.01 17.31 -9.23
C PHE A 265 -69.37 16.98 -7.87
N ARG A 266 -69.63 17.79 -6.83
CA ARG A 266 -69.14 17.52 -5.46
C ARG A 266 -69.71 16.22 -4.90
N GLN A 267 -70.99 15.94 -5.11
CA GLN A 267 -71.58 14.67 -4.68
C GLN A 267 -70.98 13.47 -5.44
N ALA A 268 -70.75 13.60 -6.75
CA ALA A 268 -70.12 12.56 -7.55
C ALA A 268 -68.66 12.29 -7.13
N ILE A 269 -67.89 13.34 -6.82
CA ILE A 269 -66.53 13.20 -6.27
C ILE A 269 -66.58 12.51 -4.91
N LEU A 270 -67.46 12.91 -4.00
CA LEU A 270 -67.56 12.31 -2.67
C LEU A 270 -67.91 10.82 -2.75
N GLN A 271 -68.81 10.42 -3.67
CA GLN A 271 -69.11 9.01 -3.90
C GLN A 271 -67.92 8.24 -4.48
N ARG A 272 -67.19 8.83 -5.44
CA ARG A 272 -66.00 8.22 -6.05
C ARG A 272 -64.84 8.11 -5.06
N GLU A 273 -64.65 9.10 -4.19
CA GLU A 273 -63.67 9.04 -3.10
C GLU A 273 -64.04 7.99 -2.05
N ALA A 274 -65.33 7.84 -1.73
CA ALA A 274 -65.80 6.80 -0.82
C ALA A 274 -65.54 5.39 -1.39
N GLN A 275 -65.80 5.19 -2.69
CA GLN A 275 -65.49 3.95 -3.40
C GLN A 275 -63.98 3.67 -3.43
N MET A 276 -63.15 4.65 -3.79
CA MET A 276 -61.69 4.49 -3.77
C MET A 276 -61.14 4.22 -2.36
N LYS A 277 -61.70 4.84 -1.32
CA LYS A 277 -61.35 4.54 0.07
C LYS A 277 -61.74 3.12 0.46
N ALA A 278 -62.91 2.64 0.04
CA ALA A 278 -63.34 1.27 0.28
C ALA A 278 -62.44 0.25 -0.44
N GLU A 279 -62.10 0.50 -1.70
CA GLU A 279 -61.19 -0.35 -2.50
C GLU A 279 -59.77 -0.37 -1.94
N ARG A 280 -59.22 0.78 -1.53
CA ARG A 280 -57.90 0.86 -0.87
C ARG A 280 -57.90 0.08 0.45
N LYS A 281 -58.99 0.16 1.25
CA LYS A 281 -59.12 -0.58 2.51
C LYS A 281 -59.25 -2.09 2.26
N ALA A 282 -59.97 -2.50 1.22
CA ALA A 282 -60.08 -3.90 0.81
C ALA A 282 -58.75 -4.45 0.29
N ASN A 283 -58.03 -3.71 -0.55
CA ASN A 283 -56.72 -4.09 -1.07
C ASN A 283 -55.64 -4.10 0.03
N TRP A 284 -55.68 -3.18 0.99
CA TRP A 284 -54.77 -3.21 2.14
C TRP A 284 -54.95 -4.48 2.99
N ARG A 285 -56.20 -4.92 3.18
CA ARG A 285 -56.56 -6.17 3.90
C ARG A 285 -56.23 -7.46 3.15
N LYS A 286 -55.94 -7.40 1.84
CA LYS A 286 -55.50 -8.55 1.03
C LYS A 286 -53.98 -8.69 0.93
N LYS A 287 -53.19 -7.68 1.32
CA LYS A 287 -51.72 -7.76 1.30
C LYS A 287 -51.20 -8.74 2.37
N PRO A 288 -50.17 -9.56 2.07
CA PRO A 288 -49.56 -10.49 3.02
C PRO A 288 -48.96 -9.75 4.23
N PHE A 289 -48.98 -10.39 5.41
CA PHE A 289 -48.60 -9.81 6.71
C PHE A 289 -47.24 -9.11 6.67
N TRP A 290 -46.24 -9.71 6.04
CA TRP A 290 -44.88 -9.17 5.91
C TRP A 290 -44.84 -7.78 5.25
N VAL A 291 -45.66 -7.55 4.22
CA VAL A 291 -45.72 -6.24 3.52
C VAL A 291 -46.35 -5.16 4.40
N ARG A 292 -47.21 -5.53 5.35
CA ARG A 292 -47.78 -4.58 6.33
C ARG A 292 -46.80 -4.24 7.45
N CYS A 293 -45.84 -5.12 7.72
CA CYS A 293 -44.83 -4.95 8.78
C CYS A 293 -43.59 -4.16 8.33
N ILE A 294 -43.33 -4.05 7.02
CA ILE A 294 -42.17 -3.32 6.47
C ILE A 294 -42.04 -1.89 7.05
N PRO A 295 -43.10 -1.05 7.12
CA PRO A 295 -42.98 0.30 7.68
C PRO A 295 -42.61 0.32 9.17
N TYR A 296 -43.07 -0.68 9.93
CA TYR A 296 -42.74 -0.80 11.34
C TYR A 296 -41.31 -1.31 11.53
N LEU A 297 -40.87 -2.27 10.71
CA LEU A 297 -39.51 -2.78 10.73
C LEU A 297 -38.48 -1.71 10.30
N THR A 298 -38.79 -0.88 9.30
CA THR A 298 -37.92 0.24 8.91
C THR A 298 -37.85 1.31 10.00
N SER A 299 -38.97 1.62 10.67
CA SER A 299 -38.99 2.55 11.80
C SER A 299 -38.21 2.03 13.03
N ALA A 300 -38.31 0.72 13.32
CA ALA A 300 -37.56 0.08 14.40
C ALA A 300 -36.06 0.01 14.10
N ALA A 301 -35.68 -0.31 12.86
CA ALA A 301 -34.29 -0.32 12.43
C ALA A 301 -33.65 1.08 12.47
N ALA A 302 -34.37 2.11 12.02
CA ALA A 302 -33.91 3.50 12.12
C ALA A 302 -33.76 3.96 13.59
N SER A 303 -34.69 3.54 14.46
CA SER A 303 -34.62 3.86 15.90
C SER A 303 -33.46 3.15 16.60
N ALA A 304 -33.19 1.88 16.25
CA ALA A 304 -32.06 1.12 16.77
C ALA A 304 -30.72 1.68 16.26
N ALA A 305 -30.64 2.08 14.99
CA ALA A 305 -29.44 2.72 14.43
C ALA A 305 -29.12 4.05 15.14
N LEU A 306 -30.14 4.83 15.49
CA LEU A 306 -29.97 6.05 16.29
C LEU A 306 -29.55 5.74 17.74
N PHE A 307 -30.08 4.66 18.34
CA PHE A 307 -29.71 4.26 19.70
C PHE A 307 -28.29 3.69 19.83
N PHE A 308 -27.81 2.95 18.83
CA PHE A 308 -26.45 2.37 18.84
C PHE A 308 -25.38 3.27 18.19
N GLY A 309 -25.78 4.26 17.38
CA GLY A 309 -24.88 5.18 16.68
C GLY A 309 -24.59 6.50 17.41
N MET A 310 -25.24 6.77 18.54
CA MET A 310 -24.93 7.95 19.36
C MET A 310 -23.78 7.66 20.32
N GLU A 311 -22.60 8.21 20.04
CA GLU A 311 -21.50 8.30 21.00
C GLU A 311 -21.87 9.31 22.09
N VAL A 312 -21.85 8.88 23.35
CA VAL A 312 -21.97 9.77 24.52
C VAL A 312 -20.67 9.61 25.30
N GLU A 313 -19.91 10.70 25.44
CA GLU A 313 -18.62 10.73 26.15
C GLU A 313 -17.54 9.78 25.59
N GLY A 314 -17.49 9.63 24.25
CA GLY A 314 -16.42 8.87 23.57
C GLY A 314 -16.50 7.35 23.73
N LYS A 315 -17.66 6.82 24.16
CA LYS A 315 -17.95 5.38 24.20
C LYS A 315 -19.33 5.10 23.63
N THR A 316 -19.46 3.98 22.92
CA THR A 316 -20.75 3.52 22.41
C THR A 316 -21.55 2.83 23.53
N PRO A 317 -22.90 2.83 23.50
CA PRO A 317 -23.72 2.13 24.50
C PRO A 317 -23.41 0.63 24.63
N TYR A 318 -22.88 0.02 23.56
CA TYR A 318 -22.38 -1.36 23.57
C TYR A 318 -21.15 -1.55 24.47
N GLU A 319 -20.23 -0.57 24.50
CA GLU A 319 -19.06 -0.59 25.39
C GLU A 319 -19.43 -0.38 26.85
N TRP A 320 -20.51 0.36 27.13
CA TRP A 320 -21.08 0.48 28.48
C TRP A 320 -21.69 -0.85 28.97
N LEU A 321 -22.35 -1.60 28.10
CA LEU A 321 -22.91 -2.92 28.44
C LEU A 321 -21.82 -3.96 28.72
N LEU A 322 -20.69 -3.89 28.02
CA LEU A 322 -19.53 -4.75 28.29
C LEU A 322 -18.82 -4.40 29.61
N LEU A 323 -18.84 -3.12 30.02
CA LEU A 323 -18.29 -2.67 31.31
C LEU A 323 -19.12 -3.07 32.53
N PHE A 324 -20.42 -3.29 32.37
CA PHE A 324 -21.30 -3.78 33.44
C PHE A 324 -21.40 -5.31 33.52
N ALA A 325 -20.88 -6.03 32.52
CA ALA A 325 -20.88 -7.50 32.47
C ALA A 325 -19.56 -8.13 32.96
N ALA A 326 -18.61 -7.32 33.48
CA ALA A 326 -17.33 -7.73 34.07
C ALA A 326 -17.27 -7.37 35.56
#